data_AF-A0A7X6XU69-F1
#
_entry.id   AF-A0A7X6XU69-F1
#
_cell.length_a   1.000
_cell.length_b   1.000
_cell.length_c   1.000
_cell.angle_alpha   90.00
_cell.angle_beta   90.00
_cell.angle_gamma   90.00
#
_symmetry.space_group_name_H-M   'P 1'
#
loop_
_entity.id
_entity.type
_entity.pdbx_description
1 polymer ?
#
loop_
_entity_poly.entity_id
_entity_poly.type
_entity_poly.pdbx_seq_one_letter_code
_entity_poly.pdbx_strand_id
1 'polypeptide(L)'
;MCSRRCRLLMLALMALAPLSCSSHAPRPQPVRTPTVTGAPTRALATGWQYQGMTFISWSENGYLLSSTLQSLDRMAALNVKWVAIIPHWFMDDRSSTHIYPEAREYTPSDASVRYIIQQAHARGLKVMLKPHVDPRDGTWRGSITPSDPEAWFASYRDFILHYAQIAADTGTELLSMSNELRSMTGPPYAPKWRALVAEVRQRFPGQLTAAANWGPRNWAEFLRVEWWDAVDLIGINAYFSLTGEPNPTVEMARAGWFNYINPWGGLEHWVEDVKGVADRFARPVLFTEIGYNSNPTAGDPWYTSAPAQPDMVTQQNCVEAAFQVWQNVPYMVGGFWWEWSINPNGGGPTHTGMALNNKPAAQTIATWFGGGGGLPDTSPPSVPTDLVAVADGQTAIRLTWRTSSDDVRVTGYRILRDGAAIATVSETTYTDRNLSPATTYRYQVVAFDAAGNASAPSAPVDAATAGATAPVRYSFESGTEGWLVSERCVNIWTSGSIAHAGRRSLALYLDRTASTTPGYAAVQPAGTLLPGATVTLHVYLKAEATNVRAMPYVQDANRSWLTGPRVTLTPMQWIPLTITIPATAAAPMHRVGIQFSTSGAAFSGYVNVDDIRW
;
A
#
# COMPACT_ATOMS: atom_id res chain seq x y z
N MET A 1 -42.48 -72.83 41.08
CA MET A 1 -43.78 -72.22 40.74
C MET A 1 -43.59 -71.33 39.51
N CYS A 2 -44.51 -71.13 38.55
CA CYS A 2 -45.65 -71.95 38.10
C CYS A 2 -45.98 -71.50 36.64
N SER A 3 -45.48 -72.18 35.60
CA SER A 3 -46.18 -73.18 34.78
C SER A 3 -47.05 -72.66 33.59
N ARG A 4 -46.84 -73.27 32.40
CA ARG A 4 -47.84 -73.59 31.33
C ARG A 4 -48.25 -72.44 30.35
N ARG A 5 -48.61 -72.66 29.06
CA ARG A 5 -48.68 -73.89 28.20
C ARG A 5 -48.88 -73.58 26.67
N CYS A 6 -48.27 -74.39 25.78
CA CYS A 6 -48.82 -74.92 24.48
C CYS A 6 -49.28 -73.94 23.35
N ARG A 7 -49.63 -74.27 22.08
CA ARG A 7 -49.41 -75.34 21.03
C ARG A 7 -50.09 -74.83 19.71
N LEU A 8 -49.97 -75.34 18.45
CA LEU A 8 -49.29 -76.47 17.78
C LEU A 8 -48.97 -76.13 16.28
N LEU A 9 -48.41 -77.10 15.54
CA LEU A 9 -48.26 -77.29 14.09
C LEU A 9 -49.45 -76.95 13.15
N MET A 10 -49.16 -76.67 11.86
CA MET A 10 -49.32 -77.66 10.76
C MET A 10 -48.62 -77.28 9.43
N LEU A 11 -48.35 -78.31 8.60
CA LEU A 11 -47.79 -78.25 7.23
C LEU A 11 -48.81 -78.81 6.22
N ALA A 12 -48.77 -78.34 4.97
CA ALA A 12 -49.39 -79.00 3.81
C ALA A 12 -48.64 -78.64 2.52
N LEU A 13 -48.51 -79.57 1.56
CA LEU A 13 -47.66 -79.40 0.36
C LEU A 13 -48.04 -80.41 -0.75
N MET A 14 -48.43 -79.93 -1.95
CA MET A 14 -48.47 -80.60 -3.29
C MET A 14 -49.12 -79.63 -4.31
N ALA A 15 -48.51 -79.34 -5.48
CA ALA A 15 -48.61 -80.02 -6.79
C ALA A 15 -49.98 -79.82 -7.50
N LEU A 16 -50.11 -79.53 -8.82
CA LEU A 16 -49.19 -79.51 -9.99
C LEU A 16 -49.66 -78.46 -11.04
N ALA A 17 -48.98 -78.32 -12.19
CA ALA A 17 -49.23 -77.33 -13.28
C ALA A 17 -49.77 -78.01 -14.58
N PRO A 18 -49.91 -77.37 -15.78
CA PRO A 18 -49.77 -75.95 -16.18
C PRO A 18 -50.91 -75.41 -17.12
N LEU A 19 -50.90 -74.09 -17.43
CA LEU A 19 -51.10 -73.51 -18.80
C LEU A 19 -51.06 -71.96 -18.77
N SER A 20 -51.08 -71.30 -19.94
CA SER A 20 -50.67 -69.91 -20.14
C SER A 20 -51.76 -68.94 -20.63
N CYS A 21 -51.81 -67.71 -20.09
CA CYS A 21 -51.72 -66.47 -20.89
C CYS A 21 -51.57 -65.18 -20.06
N SER A 22 -50.50 -64.43 -20.36
CA SER A 22 -50.28 -62.97 -20.20
C SER A 22 -51.23 -62.08 -19.37
N SER A 23 -50.70 -61.46 -18.30
CA SER A 23 -50.72 -59.99 -18.11
C SER A 23 -49.65 -59.52 -17.11
N HIS A 24 -49.36 -58.21 -17.06
CA HIS A 24 -48.12 -57.62 -16.55
C HIS A 24 -48.04 -57.46 -15.01
N ALA A 25 -46.94 -57.91 -14.40
CA ALA A 25 -46.38 -57.35 -13.15
C ALA A 25 -44.89 -57.74 -12.98
N PRO A 26 -43.94 -56.79 -12.81
CA PRO A 26 -42.56 -57.11 -12.48
C PRO A 26 -42.41 -57.48 -10.99
N ARG A 27 -41.55 -58.48 -10.69
CA ARG A 27 -41.26 -58.92 -9.31
C ARG A 27 -40.31 -57.94 -8.60
N PRO A 28 -40.41 -57.78 -7.27
CA PRO A 28 -39.39 -57.07 -6.50
C PRO A 28 -38.05 -57.82 -6.57
N GLN A 29 -36.96 -57.07 -6.78
CA GLN A 29 -35.59 -57.60 -6.66
C GLN A 29 -35.13 -57.58 -5.19
N PRO A 30 -34.19 -58.47 -4.78
CA PRO A 30 -33.65 -58.45 -3.44
C PRO A 30 -32.89 -57.14 -3.17
N VAL A 31 -33.13 -56.55 -2.00
CA VAL A 31 -32.44 -55.32 -1.56
C VAL A 31 -30.95 -55.60 -1.45
N ARG A 32 -30.14 -54.94 -2.30
CA ARG A 32 -28.69 -54.90 -2.12
C ARG A 32 -28.35 -53.93 -0.99
N THR A 33 -27.67 -54.43 0.03
CA THR A 33 -27.05 -53.59 1.06
C THR A 33 -26.09 -52.60 0.39
N PRO A 34 -26.15 -51.28 0.68
CA PRO A 34 -25.21 -50.33 0.11
C PRO A 34 -23.80 -50.65 0.60
N THR A 35 -22.92 -51.07 -0.30
CA THR A 35 -21.50 -51.18 0.01
C THR A 35 -20.93 -49.77 0.13
N VAL A 36 -20.34 -49.44 1.28
CA VAL A 36 -19.59 -48.18 1.43
C VAL A 36 -18.31 -48.29 0.60
N THR A 37 -18.40 -47.87 -0.67
CA THR A 37 -17.22 -47.69 -1.53
C THR A 37 -16.38 -46.57 -0.93
N GLY A 38 -15.11 -46.86 -0.65
CA GLY A 38 -14.20 -45.93 0.00
C GLY A 38 -14.13 -44.58 -0.73
N ALA A 39 -13.98 -43.49 0.05
CA ALA A 39 -13.91 -42.15 -0.49
C ALA A 39 -12.77 -42.06 -1.54
N PRO A 40 -13.02 -41.52 -2.75
CA PRO A 40 -11.98 -41.37 -3.73
C PRO A 40 -10.97 -40.33 -3.23
N THR A 41 -9.73 -40.75 -2.98
CA THR A 41 -8.57 -39.86 -2.77
C THR A 41 -8.19 -39.16 -4.07
N ARG A 42 -9.11 -38.33 -4.56
CA ARG A 42 -8.88 -37.38 -5.64
C ARG A 42 -7.79 -36.42 -5.16
N ALA A 43 -6.61 -36.50 -5.77
CA ALA A 43 -5.54 -35.53 -5.54
C ALA A 43 -6.13 -34.13 -5.71
N LEU A 44 -6.13 -33.35 -4.63
CA LEU A 44 -6.73 -32.02 -4.62
C LEU A 44 -5.85 -31.11 -5.49
N ALA A 45 -6.50 -30.35 -6.37
CA ALA A 45 -5.79 -29.43 -7.26
C ALA A 45 -5.01 -28.40 -6.44
N THR A 46 -3.82 -28.02 -6.90
CA THR A 46 -3.02 -26.97 -6.28
C THR A 46 -3.73 -25.62 -6.45
N GLY A 47 -4.04 -24.94 -5.33
CA GLY A 47 -4.83 -23.71 -5.31
C GLY A 47 -6.29 -23.94 -4.90
N TRP A 48 -6.96 -22.86 -4.49
CA TRP A 48 -8.37 -22.91 -4.07
C TRP A 48 -9.31 -23.33 -5.23
N GLN A 49 -10.17 -24.31 -4.94
CA GLN A 49 -11.27 -24.76 -5.79
C GLN A 49 -12.55 -23.94 -5.53
N TYR A 50 -12.71 -23.41 -4.32
CA TYR A 50 -13.75 -22.49 -3.91
C TYR A 50 -13.16 -21.08 -3.85
N GLN A 51 -12.99 -20.48 -5.04
CA GLN A 51 -12.62 -19.07 -5.22
C GLN A 51 -13.88 -18.21 -5.05
N GLY A 52 -14.27 -17.98 -3.79
CA GLY A 52 -15.60 -17.51 -3.42
C GLY A 52 -15.68 -16.06 -2.92
N MET A 53 -16.87 -15.48 -3.04
CA MET A 53 -17.24 -14.17 -2.51
C MET A 53 -18.67 -14.23 -1.94
N THR A 54 -18.94 -13.56 -0.81
CA THR A 54 -20.29 -13.47 -0.26
C THR A 54 -21.05 -12.28 -0.82
N PHE A 55 -22.31 -12.47 -1.19
CA PHE A 55 -23.17 -11.46 -1.81
C PHE A 55 -24.57 -11.49 -1.18
N ILE A 56 -24.89 -10.46 -0.40
CA ILE A 56 -25.96 -10.47 0.62
C ILE A 56 -26.97 -9.33 0.41
N SER A 57 -28.26 -9.65 0.52
CA SER A 57 -29.37 -8.69 0.44
C SER A 57 -30.19 -8.68 1.72
N TRP A 58 -30.35 -7.51 2.31
CA TRP A 58 -31.17 -7.25 3.50
C TRP A 58 -32.53 -6.62 3.11
N SER A 59 -33.17 -7.14 2.05
CA SER A 59 -34.50 -6.68 1.62
C SER A 59 -35.16 -7.67 0.65
N GLU A 60 -36.49 -7.67 0.64
CA GLU A 60 -37.33 -8.60 -0.14
C GLU A 60 -36.96 -8.67 -1.63
N ASN A 61 -36.70 -7.52 -2.24
CA ASN A 61 -36.47 -7.39 -3.68
C ASN A 61 -35.08 -6.81 -4.03
N GLY A 62 -34.15 -6.75 -3.08
CA GLY A 62 -32.82 -6.15 -3.27
C GLY A 62 -32.02 -6.79 -4.41
N TYR A 63 -32.11 -8.12 -4.60
CA TYR A 63 -31.44 -8.78 -5.72
C TYR A 63 -32.08 -8.52 -7.10
N LEU A 64 -33.28 -7.95 -7.17
CA LEU A 64 -33.95 -7.59 -8.43
C LEU A 64 -33.50 -6.21 -8.97
N LEU A 65 -32.68 -5.48 -8.23
CA LEU A 65 -32.23 -4.14 -8.59
C LEU A 65 -31.12 -4.17 -9.66
N SER A 66 -31.19 -3.25 -10.63
CA SER A 66 -30.17 -3.11 -11.67
C SER A 66 -28.78 -2.73 -11.13
N SER A 67 -28.73 -1.95 -10.04
CA SER A 67 -27.51 -1.68 -9.28
C SER A 67 -26.89 -2.93 -8.68
N THR A 68 -27.71 -3.90 -8.26
CA THR A 68 -27.24 -5.17 -7.72
C THR A 68 -26.67 -6.07 -8.81
N LEU A 69 -27.25 -6.09 -10.00
CA LEU A 69 -26.62 -6.75 -11.15
C LEU A 69 -25.29 -6.10 -11.54
N GLN A 70 -25.21 -4.76 -11.54
CA GLN A 70 -23.94 -4.05 -11.75
C GLN A 70 -22.89 -4.41 -10.68
N SER A 71 -23.29 -4.61 -9.42
CA SER A 71 -22.36 -5.05 -8.38
C SER A 71 -21.90 -6.49 -8.58
N LEU A 72 -22.79 -7.39 -9.03
CA LEU A 72 -22.47 -8.77 -9.40
C LEU A 72 -21.52 -8.84 -10.61
N ASP A 73 -21.69 -7.96 -11.60
CA ASP A 73 -20.78 -7.82 -12.74
C ASP A 73 -19.37 -7.41 -12.29
N ARG A 74 -19.26 -6.39 -11.41
CA ARG A 74 -17.97 -5.99 -10.82
C ARG A 74 -17.34 -7.09 -9.98
N MET A 75 -18.13 -7.89 -9.28
CA MET A 75 -17.65 -9.04 -8.49
C MET A 75 -17.09 -10.15 -9.39
N ALA A 76 -17.79 -10.49 -10.47
CA ALA A 76 -17.36 -11.51 -11.43
C ALA A 76 -16.07 -11.12 -12.17
N ALA A 77 -15.86 -9.82 -12.39
CA ALA A 77 -14.62 -9.30 -12.99
C ALA A 77 -13.36 -9.61 -12.17
N LEU A 78 -13.47 -9.83 -10.85
CA LEU A 78 -12.35 -10.24 -9.97
C LEU A 78 -11.92 -11.72 -10.16
N ASN A 79 -12.25 -12.33 -11.31
CA ASN A 79 -12.06 -13.75 -11.62
C ASN A 79 -12.64 -14.74 -10.59
N VAL A 80 -13.53 -14.29 -9.69
CA VAL A 80 -14.31 -15.12 -8.76
C VAL A 80 -14.99 -16.28 -9.50
N LYS A 81 -15.14 -17.44 -8.84
CA LYS A 81 -15.78 -18.64 -9.41
C LYS A 81 -16.99 -19.12 -8.62
N TRP A 82 -17.16 -18.65 -7.38
CA TRP A 82 -18.30 -18.98 -6.53
C TRP A 82 -18.89 -17.73 -5.89
N VAL A 83 -20.20 -17.69 -5.74
CA VAL A 83 -20.90 -16.70 -4.91
C VAL A 83 -21.68 -17.37 -3.79
N ALA A 84 -21.58 -16.86 -2.56
CA ALA A 84 -22.48 -17.23 -1.48
C ALA A 84 -23.69 -16.29 -1.48
N ILE A 85 -24.88 -16.85 -1.75
CA ILE A 85 -26.15 -16.12 -1.69
C ILE A 85 -26.81 -16.41 -0.35
N ILE A 86 -27.13 -15.34 0.39
CA ILE A 86 -27.66 -15.43 1.75
C ILE A 86 -29.11 -14.90 1.79
N PRO A 87 -30.09 -15.77 2.10
CA PRO A 87 -31.39 -15.39 2.62
C PRO A 87 -31.45 -15.56 4.16
N HIS A 88 -32.13 -14.65 4.85
CA HIS A 88 -32.32 -14.69 6.30
C HIS A 88 -33.77 -14.98 6.64
N TRP A 89 -34.02 -15.93 7.54
CA TRP A 89 -35.27 -16.03 8.31
C TRP A 89 -35.00 -15.66 9.77
N PHE A 90 -36.06 -15.42 10.53
CA PHE A 90 -35.99 -14.81 11.85
C PHE A 90 -36.74 -15.62 12.90
N MET A 91 -36.37 -15.39 14.16
CA MET A 91 -37.09 -15.81 15.36
C MET A 91 -37.18 -14.61 16.30
N ASP A 92 -38.21 -14.52 17.14
CA ASP A 92 -38.47 -13.27 17.90
C ASP A 92 -37.35 -12.94 18.89
N ASP A 93 -36.94 -13.95 19.66
CA ASP A 93 -35.81 -13.87 20.59
C ASP A 93 -35.00 -15.18 20.61
N ARG A 94 -33.89 -15.19 21.34
CA ARG A 94 -33.05 -16.39 21.55
C ARG A 94 -33.75 -17.60 22.19
N SER A 95 -34.93 -17.46 22.78
CA SER A 95 -35.69 -18.51 23.48
C SER A 95 -36.87 -19.07 22.67
N SER A 96 -37.17 -18.42 21.55
CA SER A 96 -38.25 -18.75 20.63
C SER A 96 -38.00 -20.08 19.91
N THR A 97 -39.07 -20.70 19.40
CA THR A 97 -39.02 -21.99 18.68
C THR A 97 -39.49 -21.89 17.22
N HIS A 98 -40.24 -20.85 16.89
CA HIS A 98 -40.74 -20.58 15.54
C HIS A 98 -39.73 -19.76 14.73
N ILE A 99 -39.50 -20.17 13.48
CA ILE A 99 -38.58 -19.54 12.54
C ILE A 99 -39.35 -19.17 11.27
N TYR A 100 -39.33 -17.91 10.86
CA TYR A 100 -40.21 -17.35 9.83
C TYR A 100 -39.51 -16.33 8.89
N PRO A 101 -40.00 -16.15 7.65
CA PRO A 101 -39.53 -15.08 6.77
C PRO A 101 -40.10 -13.72 7.23
N GLU A 102 -39.23 -12.73 7.46
CA GLU A 102 -39.64 -11.34 7.66
C GLU A 102 -39.75 -10.63 6.31
N ALA A 103 -40.94 -10.71 5.72
CA ALA A 103 -41.28 -10.01 4.49
C ALA A 103 -41.10 -8.49 4.64
N ARG A 104 -40.92 -7.80 3.50
CA ARG A 104 -40.70 -6.35 3.36
C ARG A 104 -39.37 -5.81 3.88
N GLU A 105 -38.99 -6.07 5.13
CA GLU A 105 -37.84 -5.38 5.74
C GLU A 105 -36.50 -6.10 5.62
N TYR A 106 -36.44 -7.45 5.69
CA TYR A 106 -35.14 -8.15 5.76
C TYR A 106 -35.00 -9.42 4.91
N THR A 107 -36.03 -10.27 4.79
CA THR A 107 -35.91 -11.55 4.06
C THR A 107 -36.06 -11.37 2.55
N PRO A 108 -35.07 -11.72 1.71
CA PRO A 108 -35.23 -11.76 0.26
C PRO A 108 -36.31 -12.79 -0.15
N SER A 109 -37.20 -12.41 -1.05
CA SER A 109 -38.26 -13.30 -1.54
C SER A 109 -37.69 -14.48 -2.33
N ASP A 110 -38.41 -15.60 -2.38
CA ASP A 110 -38.03 -16.76 -3.20
C ASP A 110 -37.75 -16.39 -4.66
N ALA A 111 -38.50 -15.44 -5.23
CA ALA A 111 -38.29 -14.93 -6.58
C ALA A 111 -36.97 -14.16 -6.69
N SER A 112 -36.66 -13.30 -5.70
CA SER A 112 -35.41 -12.55 -5.58
C SER A 112 -34.19 -13.47 -5.45
N VAL A 113 -34.30 -14.53 -4.62
CA VAL A 113 -33.26 -15.56 -4.45
C VAL A 113 -33.08 -16.40 -5.73
N ARG A 114 -34.16 -16.94 -6.31
CA ARG A 114 -34.09 -17.73 -7.56
C ARG A 114 -33.53 -16.92 -8.72
N TYR A 115 -33.87 -15.63 -8.81
CA TYR A 115 -33.34 -14.71 -9.82
C TYR A 115 -31.83 -14.53 -9.69
N ILE A 116 -31.31 -14.23 -8.49
CA ILE A 116 -29.86 -13.97 -8.35
C ILE A 116 -29.00 -15.20 -8.57
N ILE A 117 -29.50 -16.40 -8.23
CA ILE A 117 -28.86 -17.67 -8.54
C ILE A 117 -28.72 -17.82 -10.07
N GLN A 118 -29.82 -17.62 -10.81
CA GLN A 118 -29.81 -17.65 -12.28
C GLN A 118 -28.88 -16.59 -12.89
N GLN A 119 -28.82 -15.39 -12.30
CA GLN A 119 -27.92 -14.31 -12.73
C GLN A 119 -26.44 -14.60 -12.43
N ALA A 120 -26.13 -15.35 -11.37
CA ALA A 120 -24.79 -15.84 -11.07
C ALA A 120 -24.36 -16.95 -12.06
N HIS A 121 -25.22 -17.96 -12.26
CA HIS A 121 -24.96 -19.03 -13.23
C HIS A 121 -24.81 -18.50 -14.66
N ALA A 122 -25.59 -17.49 -15.06
CA ALA A 122 -25.46 -16.80 -16.35
C ALA A 122 -24.10 -16.09 -16.55
N ARG A 123 -23.36 -15.83 -15.46
CA ARG A 123 -22.00 -15.26 -15.46
C ARG A 123 -20.91 -16.33 -15.29
N GLY A 124 -21.28 -17.61 -15.30
CA GLY A 124 -20.36 -18.73 -15.06
C GLY A 124 -19.92 -18.88 -13.61
N LEU A 125 -20.56 -18.17 -12.66
CA LEU A 125 -20.35 -18.35 -11.23
C LEU A 125 -21.15 -19.55 -10.74
N LYS A 126 -20.53 -20.37 -9.91
CA LYS A 126 -21.21 -21.38 -9.10
C LYS A 126 -21.82 -20.76 -7.86
N VAL A 127 -22.79 -21.42 -7.24
CA VAL A 127 -23.48 -20.89 -6.07
C VAL A 127 -23.33 -21.78 -4.84
N MET A 128 -23.02 -21.14 -3.71
CA MET A 128 -23.37 -21.63 -2.38
C MET A 128 -24.65 -20.93 -1.93
N LEU A 129 -25.75 -21.66 -1.74
CA LEU A 129 -26.89 -21.12 -1.00
C LEU A 129 -26.61 -21.29 0.49
N LYS A 130 -26.72 -20.20 1.26
CA LYS A 130 -26.37 -20.18 2.68
C LYS A 130 -27.49 -19.54 3.51
N PRO A 131 -28.56 -20.28 3.85
CA PRO A 131 -29.67 -19.76 4.64
C PRO A 131 -29.25 -19.45 6.08
N HIS A 132 -29.57 -18.25 6.58
CA HIS A 132 -29.28 -17.80 7.94
C HIS A 132 -30.57 -17.73 8.79
N VAL A 133 -30.42 -17.92 10.10
CA VAL A 133 -31.48 -17.70 11.11
C VAL A 133 -30.96 -16.74 12.16
N ASP A 134 -31.71 -15.66 12.40
CA ASP A 134 -31.30 -14.54 13.25
C ASP A 134 -32.42 -14.13 14.26
N PRO A 135 -32.11 -13.96 15.55
CA PRO A 135 -33.02 -13.36 16.53
C PRO A 135 -33.34 -11.87 16.25
N ARG A 136 -34.62 -11.48 16.31
CA ARG A 136 -35.07 -10.08 16.10
C ARG A 136 -34.69 -9.13 17.24
N ASP A 137 -34.50 -9.66 18.45
CA ASP A 137 -33.97 -8.93 19.61
C ASP A 137 -32.51 -8.46 19.45
N GLY A 138 -31.82 -8.86 18.37
CA GLY A 138 -30.41 -8.56 18.11
C GLY A 138 -29.43 -9.48 18.82
N THR A 139 -29.90 -10.53 19.52
CA THR A 139 -29.03 -11.56 20.10
C THR A 139 -28.31 -12.33 18.99
N TRP A 140 -26.98 -12.50 19.10
CA TRP A 140 -26.22 -13.32 18.17
C TRP A 140 -26.71 -14.79 18.14
N ARG A 141 -26.93 -15.32 16.93
CA ARG A 141 -27.47 -16.67 16.65
C ARG A 141 -26.76 -17.82 17.39
N GLY A 142 -25.46 -17.72 17.65
CA GLY A 142 -24.72 -18.72 18.44
C GLY A 142 -25.04 -18.75 19.94
N SER A 143 -25.95 -17.88 20.39
CA SER A 143 -26.56 -17.86 21.74
C SER A 143 -28.02 -18.33 21.76
N ILE A 144 -28.57 -18.83 20.64
CA ILE A 144 -29.93 -19.41 20.59
C ILE A 144 -30.04 -20.56 21.61
N THR A 145 -31.03 -20.48 22.49
CA THR A 145 -31.31 -21.41 23.58
C THR A 145 -32.83 -21.56 23.70
N PRO A 146 -33.46 -22.32 22.79
CA PRO A 146 -34.91 -22.38 22.67
C PRO A 146 -35.55 -23.04 23.89
N SER A 147 -36.75 -22.56 24.24
CA SER A 147 -37.60 -23.09 25.31
C SER A 147 -38.01 -24.55 25.09
N ASP A 148 -38.19 -24.96 23.83
CA ASP A 148 -38.26 -26.36 23.40
C ASP A 148 -37.33 -26.60 22.18
N PRO A 149 -36.20 -27.30 22.37
CA PRO A 149 -35.32 -27.69 21.27
C PRO A 149 -35.98 -28.62 20.23
N GLU A 150 -36.99 -29.42 20.57
CA GLU A 150 -37.69 -30.28 19.61
C GLU A 150 -38.53 -29.44 18.64
N ALA A 151 -39.37 -28.53 19.16
CA ALA A 151 -40.13 -27.58 18.35
C ALA A 151 -39.20 -26.67 17.51
N TRP A 152 -38.08 -26.21 18.07
CA TRP A 152 -37.10 -25.42 17.31
C TRP A 152 -36.50 -26.22 16.15
N PHE A 153 -36.11 -27.48 16.38
CA PHE A 153 -35.58 -28.33 15.30
C PHE A 153 -36.64 -28.69 14.25
N ALA A 154 -37.92 -28.77 14.62
CA ALA A 154 -39.01 -28.93 13.67
C ALA A 154 -39.19 -27.68 12.80
N SER A 155 -39.17 -26.48 13.37
CA SER A 155 -39.22 -25.23 12.58
C SER A 155 -37.98 -25.04 11.71
N TYR A 156 -36.79 -25.41 12.22
CA TYR A 156 -35.53 -25.35 11.47
C TYR A 156 -35.52 -26.32 10.29
N ARG A 157 -36.11 -27.51 10.47
CA ARG A 157 -36.28 -28.51 9.41
C ARG A 157 -37.04 -27.95 8.23
N ASP A 158 -38.18 -27.31 8.47
CA ASP A 158 -39.03 -26.81 7.39
C ASP A 158 -38.37 -25.61 6.68
N PHE A 159 -37.68 -24.74 7.43
CA PHE A 159 -36.79 -23.70 6.90
C PHE A 159 -35.68 -24.25 5.97
N ILE A 160 -34.90 -25.24 6.41
CA ILE A 160 -33.78 -25.76 5.60
C ILE A 160 -34.27 -26.62 4.42
N LEU A 161 -35.40 -27.33 4.56
CA LEU A 161 -36.01 -28.08 3.46
C LEU A 161 -36.67 -27.18 2.39
N HIS A 162 -37.11 -25.97 2.75
CA HIS A 162 -37.55 -24.94 1.82
C HIS A 162 -36.39 -24.48 0.93
N TYR A 163 -35.28 -24.06 1.54
CA TYR A 163 -34.10 -23.62 0.78
C TYR A 163 -33.36 -24.77 0.08
N ALA A 164 -33.41 -26.00 0.58
CA ALA A 164 -32.94 -27.18 -0.15
C ALA A 164 -33.74 -27.43 -1.44
N GLN A 165 -35.05 -27.16 -1.45
CA GLN A 165 -35.86 -27.22 -2.66
C GLN A 165 -35.47 -26.11 -3.65
N ILE A 166 -35.32 -24.87 -3.17
CA ILE A 166 -34.85 -23.75 -4.02
C ILE A 166 -33.47 -24.07 -4.64
N ALA A 167 -32.54 -24.61 -3.84
CA ALA A 167 -31.21 -24.99 -4.32
C ALA A 167 -31.28 -26.09 -5.39
N ALA A 168 -32.14 -27.09 -5.22
CA ALA A 168 -32.34 -28.16 -6.20
C ALA A 168 -32.99 -27.64 -7.50
N ASP A 169 -34.06 -26.86 -7.39
CA ASP A 169 -34.79 -26.28 -8.53
C ASP A 169 -33.93 -25.34 -9.40
N THR A 170 -32.92 -24.71 -8.78
CA THR A 170 -32.04 -23.73 -9.44
C THR A 170 -30.69 -24.30 -9.88
N GLY A 171 -30.41 -25.58 -9.60
CA GLY A 171 -29.11 -26.19 -9.94
C GLY A 171 -27.94 -25.65 -9.10
N THR A 172 -28.20 -25.12 -7.91
CA THR A 172 -27.17 -24.67 -6.97
C THR A 172 -26.20 -25.81 -6.63
N GLU A 173 -24.90 -25.52 -6.57
CA GLU A 173 -23.87 -26.55 -6.42
C GLU A 173 -23.53 -26.91 -4.96
N LEU A 174 -23.67 -25.95 -4.02
CA LEU A 174 -23.36 -26.11 -2.60
C LEU A 174 -24.49 -25.53 -1.72
N LEU A 175 -24.86 -26.23 -0.66
CA LEU A 175 -25.81 -25.75 0.36
C LEU A 175 -25.17 -25.83 1.75
N SER A 176 -25.22 -24.73 2.51
CA SER A 176 -24.86 -24.75 3.93
C SER A 176 -26.06 -25.14 4.78
N MET A 177 -25.87 -26.17 5.61
CA MET A 177 -26.89 -26.69 6.53
C MET A 177 -27.12 -25.79 7.76
N SER A 178 -26.17 -24.91 8.10
CA SER A 178 -26.23 -24.01 9.26
C SER A 178 -25.36 -22.77 9.07
N ASN A 179 -25.49 -21.78 9.96
CA ASN A 179 -24.51 -20.71 10.17
C ASN A 179 -24.40 -20.32 11.65
N GLU A 180 -23.21 -20.50 12.25
CA GLU A 180 -22.82 -20.06 13.60
C GLU A 180 -23.75 -20.50 14.76
N LEU A 181 -24.43 -21.64 14.62
CA LEU A 181 -25.42 -22.12 15.59
C LEU A 181 -24.75 -22.85 16.77
N ARG A 182 -23.70 -22.25 17.33
CA ARG A 182 -22.77 -22.77 18.35
C ARG A 182 -23.40 -23.51 19.54
N SER A 183 -24.55 -23.03 19.99
CA SER A 183 -25.36 -23.61 21.07
C SER A 183 -26.14 -24.86 20.64
N MET A 184 -26.51 -24.95 19.36
CA MET A 184 -27.43 -25.94 18.78
C MET A 184 -26.74 -26.99 17.88
N THR A 185 -25.44 -26.90 17.60
CA THR A 185 -24.70 -27.82 16.71
C THR A 185 -23.81 -28.86 17.39
N GLY A 186 -23.60 -28.74 18.71
CA GLY A 186 -22.74 -29.62 19.51
C GLY A 186 -23.31 -31.04 19.76
N PRO A 187 -22.59 -31.87 20.55
CA PRO A 187 -22.86 -33.30 20.70
C PRO A 187 -24.33 -33.69 21.02
N PRO A 188 -25.07 -33.01 21.91
CA PRO A 188 -26.47 -33.36 22.21
C PRO A 188 -27.42 -33.32 21.01
N TYR A 189 -27.08 -32.51 19.99
CA TYR A 189 -27.91 -32.27 18.82
C TYR A 189 -27.35 -32.93 17.54
N ALA A 190 -26.15 -33.51 17.59
CA ALA A 190 -25.55 -34.21 16.45
C ALA A 190 -26.47 -35.28 15.81
N PRO A 191 -27.29 -36.06 16.56
CA PRO A 191 -28.27 -36.96 15.94
C PRO A 191 -29.34 -36.25 15.10
N LYS A 192 -29.78 -35.05 15.52
CA LYS A 192 -30.78 -34.25 14.80
C LYS A 192 -30.20 -33.69 13.52
N TRP A 193 -28.99 -33.13 13.56
CA TRP A 193 -28.28 -32.67 12.38
C TRP A 193 -28.03 -33.78 11.36
N ARG A 194 -27.65 -34.98 11.81
CA ARG A 194 -27.51 -36.16 10.94
C ARG A 194 -28.84 -36.56 10.27
N ALA A 195 -29.96 -36.46 10.97
CA ALA A 195 -31.29 -36.68 10.39
C ALA A 195 -31.65 -35.60 9.35
N LEU A 196 -31.46 -34.32 9.67
CA LEU A 196 -31.72 -33.20 8.74
C LEU A 196 -30.85 -33.30 7.47
N VAL A 197 -29.57 -33.65 7.60
CA VAL A 197 -28.67 -33.91 6.47
C VAL A 197 -29.22 -35.06 5.62
N ALA A 198 -29.65 -36.16 6.23
CA ALA A 198 -30.23 -37.30 5.51
C ALA A 198 -31.57 -36.98 4.81
N GLU A 199 -32.37 -36.04 5.33
CA GLU A 199 -33.57 -35.53 4.65
C GLU A 199 -33.23 -34.55 3.51
N VAL A 200 -32.31 -33.60 3.72
CA VAL A 200 -31.88 -32.65 2.70
C VAL A 200 -31.28 -33.37 1.49
N ARG A 201 -30.47 -34.42 1.69
CA ARG A 201 -29.91 -35.25 0.60
C ARG A 201 -30.96 -35.97 -0.26
N GLN A 202 -32.22 -36.09 0.20
CA GLN A 202 -33.31 -36.65 -0.61
C GLN A 202 -33.91 -35.62 -1.58
N ARG A 203 -33.68 -34.32 -1.34
CA ARG A 203 -34.15 -33.21 -2.19
C ARG A 203 -33.03 -32.57 -3.01
N PHE A 204 -31.88 -32.39 -2.38
CA PHE A 204 -30.75 -31.65 -2.93
C PHE A 204 -29.59 -32.60 -3.29
N PRO A 205 -29.27 -32.76 -4.60
CA PRO A 205 -28.21 -33.66 -5.06
C PRO A 205 -26.80 -33.02 -5.03
N GLY A 206 -26.69 -31.73 -4.72
CA GLY A 206 -25.42 -31.01 -4.65
C GLY A 206 -24.62 -31.30 -3.36
N GLN A 207 -23.54 -30.54 -3.19
CA GLN A 207 -22.66 -30.70 -2.03
C GLN A 207 -23.26 -30.05 -0.78
N LEU A 208 -23.03 -30.68 0.37
CA LEU A 208 -23.39 -30.09 1.67
C LEU A 208 -22.16 -29.63 2.45
N THR A 209 -22.30 -28.51 3.12
CA THR A 209 -21.41 -28.00 4.17
C THR A 209 -22.25 -27.56 5.38
N ALA A 210 -21.61 -27.10 6.44
CA ALA A 210 -22.24 -26.39 7.55
C ALA A 210 -21.27 -25.31 8.01
N ALA A 211 -21.73 -24.08 8.27
CA ALA A 211 -20.83 -22.97 8.57
C ALA A 211 -20.70 -22.78 10.09
N ALA A 212 -19.65 -23.32 10.69
CA ALA A 212 -19.41 -23.26 12.13
C ALA A 212 -18.60 -22.02 12.52
N ASN A 213 -18.93 -21.40 13.66
CA ASN A 213 -18.19 -20.28 14.19
C ASN A 213 -16.77 -20.66 14.69
N TRP A 214 -15.82 -19.76 14.47
CA TRP A 214 -14.47 -19.77 15.04
C TRP A 214 -14.48 -19.46 16.56
N GLY A 215 -13.32 -19.14 17.12
CA GLY A 215 -13.11 -18.65 18.49
C GLY A 215 -12.06 -19.46 19.26
N PRO A 216 -11.78 -19.11 20.53
CA PRO A 216 -10.80 -19.82 21.36
C PRO A 216 -11.06 -21.33 21.45
N ARG A 217 -10.00 -22.17 21.54
CA ARG A 217 -10.10 -23.65 21.45
C ARG A 217 -11.16 -24.29 22.37
N ASN A 218 -11.39 -23.75 23.56
CA ASN A 218 -12.40 -24.26 24.52
C ASN A 218 -13.84 -23.82 24.22
N TRP A 219 -14.03 -22.85 23.31
CA TRP A 219 -15.30 -22.19 23.02
C TRP A 219 -15.75 -22.40 21.58
N ALA A 220 -14.83 -22.53 20.62
CA ALA A 220 -15.07 -22.67 19.18
C ALA A 220 -16.18 -23.67 18.81
N GLU A 221 -16.98 -23.35 17.79
CA GLU A 221 -18.01 -24.27 17.30
C GLU A 221 -17.41 -25.37 16.44
N PHE A 222 -16.49 -25.04 15.52
CA PHE A 222 -15.99 -25.99 14.52
C PHE A 222 -15.29 -27.21 15.12
N LEU A 223 -14.65 -27.06 16.28
CA LEU A 223 -14.03 -28.14 17.06
C LEU A 223 -15.04 -29.02 17.83
N ARG A 224 -16.24 -28.48 18.11
CA ARG A 224 -17.32 -29.12 18.91
C ARG A 224 -18.39 -29.82 18.06
N VAL A 225 -18.40 -29.61 16.74
CA VAL A 225 -19.30 -30.30 15.81
C VAL A 225 -18.86 -31.76 15.61
N GLU A 226 -19.76 -32.69 15.89
CA GLU A 226 -19.50 -34.14 15.84
C GLU A 226 -20.24 -34.87 14.70
N TRP A 227 -20.55 -34.14 13.63
CA TRP A 227 -21.29 -34.64 12.47
C TRP A 227 -20.71 -34.17 11.11
N TRP A 228 -19.47 -33.67 11.11
CA TRP A 228 -18.74 -33.28 9.89
C TRP A 228 -18.62 -34.42 8.86
N ASP A 229 -18.66 -35.68 9.30
CA ASP A 229 -18.65 -36.85 8.41
C ASP A 229 -19.95 -37.02 7.59
N ALA A 230 -21.06 -36.38 7.97
CA ALA A 230 -22.33 -36.44 7.24
C ALA A 230 -22.40 -35.44 6.06
N VAL A 231 -21.62 -34.36 6.12
CA VAL A 231 -21.46 -33.36 5.05
C VAL A 231 -20.21 -33.64 4.21
N ASP A 232 -20.03 -32.93 3.10
CA ASP A 232 -18.90 -33.13 2.18
C ASP A 232 -17.68 -32.31 2.56
N LEU A 233 -17.92 -31.12 3.12
CA LEU A 233 -16.91 -30.12 3.50
C LEU A 233 -17.09 -29.75 4.98
N ILE A 234 -15.98 -29.51 5.68
CA ILE A 234 -15.98 -28.79 6.97
C ILE A 234 -16.06 -27.30 6.65
N GLY A 235 -17.11 -26.61 7.12
CA GLY A 235 -17.28 -25.17 6.92
C GLY A 235 -16.94 -24.36 8.17
N ILE A 236 -16.09 -23.35 8.03
CA ILE A 236 -15.69 -22.47 9.14
C ILE A 236 -15.88 -21.00 8.73
N ASN A 237 -16.54 -20.20 9.56
CA ASN A 237 -16.53 -18.74 9.45
C ASN A 237 -15.26 -18.22 10.13
N ALA A 238 -14.22 -17.99 9.34
CA ALA A 238 -12.82 -17.86 9.75
C ALA A 238 -12.41 -16.41 10.07
N TYR A 239 -13.16 -15.72 10.94
CA TYR A 239 -12.83 -14.37 11.43
C TYR A 239 -11.74 -14.39 12.52
N PHE A 240 -10.67 -15.14 12.27
CA PHE A 240 -9.59 -15.34 13.24
C PHE A 240 -8.81 -14.05 13.48
N SER A 241 -8.72 -13.66 14.76
CA SER A 241 -7.83 -12.61 15.26
C SER A 241 -6.38 -12.90 14.89
N LEU A 242 -5.68 -11.93 14.27
CA LEU A 242 -4.30 -12.09 13.83
C LEU A 242 -3.31 -11.24 14.64
N THR A 243 -3.65 -9.99 14.92
CA THR A 243 -2.79 -9.09 15.72
C THR A 243 -3.55 -7.84 16.19
N GLY A 244 -3.30 -7.44 17.44
CA GLY A 244 -3.80 -6.17 18.00
C GLY A 244 -2.94 -4.94 17.63
N GLU A 245 -1.78 -5.14 16.99
CA GLU A 245 -0.90 -4.05 16.58
C GLU A 245 -1.51 -3.21 15.43
N PRO A 246 -1.27 -1.89 15.38
CA PRO A 246 -1.81 -1.01 14.35
C PRO A 246 -0.97 -1.00 13.06
N ASN A 247 -1.64 -0.97 11.91
CA ASN A 247 -1.08 -1.02 10.56
C ASN A 247 -0.16 -2.25 10.30
N PRO A 248 -0.57 -3.49 10.66
CA PRO A 248 0.29 -4.66 10.59
C PRO A 248 0.72 -4.99 9.16
N THR A 249 1.97 -5.43 9.01
CA THR A 249 2.48 -5.92 7.73
C THR A 249 1.88 -7.29 7.37
N VAL A 250 2.06 -7.71 6.12
CA VAL A 250 1.67 -9.05 5.66
C VAL A 250 2.33 -10.14 6.52
N GLU A 251 3.60 -9.98 6.89
CA GLU A 251 4.33 -10.92 7.73
C GLU A 251 3.77 -11.00 9.16
N MET A 252 3.34 -9.86 9.73
CA MET A 252 2.70 -9.81 11.05
C MET A 252 1.34 -10.50 11.05
N ALA A 253 0.49 -10.19 10.06
CA ALA A 253 -0.80 -10.86 9.88
C ALA A 253 -0.62 -12.36 9.61
N ARG A 254 0.37 -12.73 8.80
CA ARG A 254 0.74 -14.13 8.50
C ARG A 254 1.24 -14.87 9.74
N ALA A 255 1.97 -14.24 10.65
CA ALA A 255 2.39 -14.84 11.91
C ALA A 255 1.20 -15.17 12.82
N GLY A 256 0.21 -14.26 12.89
CA GLY A 256 -1.02 -14.42 13.68
C GLY A 256 -1.84 -15.68 13.35
N TRP A 257 -1.80 -16.16 12.10
CA TRP A 257 -2.43 -17.42 11.70
C TRP A 257 -1.84 -18.67 12.38
N PHE A 258 -0.56 -18.62 12.79
CA PHE A 258 0.12 -19.73 13.46
C PHE A 258 0.18 -19.54 14.99
N ASN A 259 0.35 -18.30 15.45
CA ASN A 259 0.47 -17.95 16.86
C ASN A 259 -0.15 -16.57 17.10
N TYR A 260 -1.27 -16.51 17.79
CA TYR A 260 -1.88 -15.26 18.24
C TYR A 260 -2.09 -15.29 19.76
N ILE A 261 -1.64 -14.27 20.48
CA ILE A 261 -1.95 -14.10 21.91
C ILE A 261 -3.20 -13.22 22.00
N ASN A 262 -4.30 -13.79 22.48
CA ASN A 262 -5.57 -13.11 22.63
C ASN A 262 -5.54 -12.08 23.80
N PRO A 263 -6.49 -11.14 23.86
CA PRO A 263 -6.49 -10.07 24.89
C PRO A 263 -6.61 -10.57 26.34
N TRP A 264 -6.93 -11.85 26.54
CA TRP A 264 -7.04 -12.52 27.84
C TRP A 264 -5.81 -13.39 28.18
N GLY A 265 -4.75 -13.33 27.35
CA GLY A 265 -3.49 -14.06 27.55
C GLY A 265 -3.50 -15.52 27.08
N GLY A 266 -4.55 -15.97 26.39
CA GLY A 266 -4.58 -17.29 25.75
C GLY A 266 -3.80 -17.28 24.43
N LEU A 267 -3.04 -18.35 24.17
CA LEU A 267 -2.33 -18.56 22.91
C LEU A 267 -3.20 -19.42 21.98
N GLU A 268 -3.51 -18.89 20.80
CA GLU A 268 -4.35 -19.51 19.78
C GLU A 268 -3.49 -19.97 18.59
N HIS A 269 -3.80 -21.15 18.05
CA HIS A 269 -3.05 -21.80 16.98
C HIS A 269 -3.96 -22.16 15.80
N TRP A 270 -4.49 -21.15 15.11
CA TRP A 270 -5.56 -21.31 14.12
C TRP A 270 -5.25 -22.34 13.01
N VAL A 271 -4.02 -22.35 12.48
CA VAL A 271 -3.59 -23.36 11.50
C VAL A 271 -3.58 -24.79 12.07
N GLU A 272 -3.20 -24.97 13.34
CA GLU A 272 -3.21 -26.29 14.00
C GLU A 272 -4.64 -26.77 14.27
N ASP A 273 -5.52 -25.89 14.78
CA ASP A 273 -6.90 -26.26 15.10
C ASP A 273 -7.72 -26.61 13.85
N VAL A 274 -7.55 -25.85 12.76
CA VAL A 274 -8.17 -26.16 11.47
C VAL A 274 -7.61 -27.45 10.87
N LYS A 275 -6.30 -27.73 11.03
CA LYS A 275 -5.73 -29.03 10.67
C LYS A 275 -6.31 -30.18 11.52
N GLY A 276 -6.45 -29.97 12.82
CA GLY A 276 -6.95 -30.97 13.76
C GLY A 276 -8.37 -31.44 13.43
N VAL A 277 -9.27 -30.54 13.03
CA VAL A 277 -10.62 -30.93 12.57
C VAL A 277 -10.59 -31.63 11.20
N ALA A 278 -9.74 -31.18 10.26
CA ALA A 278 -9.58 -31.80 8.95
C ALA A 278 -9.09 -33.25 9.06
N ASP A 279 -8.07 -33.48 9.89
CA ASP A 279 -7.51 -34.80 10.18
C ASP A 279 -8.53 -35.68 10.94
N ARG A 280 -9.21 -35.15 11.97
CA ARG A 280 -10.17 -35.89 12.82
C ARG A 280 -11.30 -36.54 12.02
N PHE A 281 -11.79 -35.87 10.97
CA PHE A 281 -12.91 -36.35 10.15
C PHE A 281 -12.50 -36.83 8.75
N ALA A 282 -11.22 -36.70 8.37
CA ALA A 282 -10.71 -36.94 7.01
C ALA A 282 -11.53 -36.19 5.93
N ARG A 283 -11.88 -34.93 6.21
CA ARG A 283 -12.67 -34.06 5.32
C ARG A 283 -11.89 -32.80 4.92
N PRO A 284 -12.09 -32.28 3.70
CA PRO A 284 -11.55 -30.99 3.31
C PRO A 284 -12.25 -29.84 4.07
N VAL A 285 -11.51 -28.76 4.30
CA VAL A 285 -12.01 -27.52 4.92
C VAL A 285 -12.30 -26.47 3.87
N LEU A 286 -13.42 -25.80 4.03
CA LEU A 286 -13.86 -24.60 3.32
C LEU A 286 -14.03 -23.48 4.35
N PHE A 287 -13.43 -22.32 4.11
CA PHE A 287 -13.84 -21.11 4.83
C PHE A 287 -15.17 -20.60 4.28
N THR A 288 -16.27 -20.95 4.94
CA THR A 288 -17.63 -20.56 4.55
C THR A 288 -17.90 -19.07 4.72
N GLU A 289 -17.07 -18.39 5.52
CA GLU A 289 -16.81 -16.95 5.51
C GLU A 289 -15.33 -16.73 5.88
N ILE A 290 -14.70 -15.70 5.33
CA ILE A 290 -13.42 -15.16 5.81
C ILE A 290 -13.40 -13.66 5.48
N GLY A 291 -12.99 -12.81 6.42
CA GLY A 291 -13.05 -11.37 6.22
C GLY A 291 -12.37 -10.57 7.31
N TYR A 292 -11.99 -9.34 6.97
CA TYR A 292 -11.34 -8.38 7.86
C TYR A 292 -11.91 -6.99 7.57
N ASN A 293 -12.15 -6.20 8.61
CA ASN A 293 -12.56 -4.80 8.45
C ASN A 293 -11.40 -3.94 7.94
N SER A 294 -11.71 -2.79 7.35
CA SER A 294 -10.76 -1.71 7.09
C SER A 294 -10.51 -0.89 8.36
N ASN A 295 -10.08 -1.59 9.41
CA ASN A 295 -9.67 -1.04 10.70
C ASN A 295 -8.14 -1.06 10.80
N PRO A 296 -7.50 -0.16 11.58
CA PRO A 296 -6.05 -0.19 11.77
C PRO A 296 -5.49 -1.47 12.40
N THR A 297 -6.30 -2.34 13.01
CA THR A 297 -5.85 -3.58 13.66
C THR A 297 -6.60 -4.79 13.11
N ALA A 298 -5.98 -5.97 13.25
CA ALA A 298 -6.55 -7.27 12.85
C ALA A 298 -6.94 -8.14 14.06
N GLY A 299 -7.21 -7.50 15.20
CA GLY A 299 -7.55 -8.17 16.47
C GLY A 299 -9.00 -8.63 16.51
N ASP A 300 -9.91 -7.74 16.12
CA ASP A 300 -11.36 -7.94 16.24
C ASP A 300 -12.07 -7.74 14.88
N PRO A 301 -11.81 -8.58 13.85
CA PRO A 301 -12.40 -8.42 12.53
C PRO A 301 -13.93 -8.33 12.50
N TRP A 302 -14.65 -8.94 13.44
CA TRP A 302 -16.10 -8.86 13.55
C TRP A 302 -16.63 -7.54 14.14
N TYR A 303 -15.78 -6.72 14.78
CA TYR A 303 -16.22 -5.50 15.46
C TYR A 303 -16.40 -4.33 14.49
N THR A 304 -17.66 -3.91 14.30
CA THR A 304 -18.08 -2.84 13.39
C THR A 304 -17.90 -1.42 13.95
N SER A 305 -17.30 -1.27 15.13
CA SER A 305 -16.99 0.03 15.74
C SER A 305 -16.01 0.81 14.87
N ALA A 306 -16.54 1.76 14.10
CA ALA A 306 -15.78 2.49 13.10
C ALA A 306 -14.63 3.32 13.73
N PRO A 307 -13.35 3.06 13.40
CA PRO A 307 -12.26 3.98 13.71
C PRO A 307 -12.48 5.35 13.05
N ALA A 308 -11.87 6.38 13.62
CA ALA A 308 -12.03 7.77 13.15
C ALA A 308 -11.59 8.00 11.70
N GLN A 309 -10.74 7.12 11.14
CA GLN A 309 -10.41 7.01 9.72
C GLN A 309 -10.32 5.51 9.36
N PRO A 310 -10.83 5.05 8.21
CA PRO A 310 -10.63 3.67 7.74
C PRO A 310 -9.19 3.41 7.32
N ASP A 311 -8.72 2.17 7.51
CA ASP A 311 -7.45 1.68 6.97
C ASP A 311 -7.69 0.50 6.01
N MET A 312 -7.56 0.79 4.71
CA MET A 312 -7.71 -0.23 3.67
C MET A 312 -6.43 -1.08 3.47
N VAL A 313 -5.28 -0.63 3.94
CA VAL A 313 -3.99 -1.34 3.82
C VAL A 313 -3.94 -2.50 4.82
N THR A 314 -4.41 -2.32 6.05
CA THR A 314 -4.56 -3.43 7.01
C THR A 314 -5.49 -4.52 6.47
N GLN A 315 -6.64 -4.15 5.88
CA GLN A 315 -7.53 -5.13 5.22
C GLN A 315 -6.79 -5.88 4.09
N GLN A 316 -6.07 -5.15 3.23
CA GLN A 316 -5.29 -5.75 2.14
C GLN A 316 -4.22 -6.72 2.64
N ASN A 317 -3.46 -6.33 3.67
CA ASN A 317 -2.40 -7.14 4.25
C ASN A 317 -2.94 -8.43 4.90
N CYS A 318 -4.12 -8.38 5.51
CA CYS A 318 -4.78 -9.57 6.07
C CYS A 318 -5.28 -10.54 4.98
N VAL A 319 -5.80 -10.00 3.87
CA VAL A 319 -6.19 -10.79 2.69
C VAL A 319 -4.99 -11.48 2.06
N GLU A 320 -3.90 -10.74 1.81
CA GLU A 320 -2.63 -11.27 1.29
C GLU A 320 -2.07 -12.36 2.21
N ALA A 321 -1.99 -12.08 3.52
CA ALA A 321 -1.51 -13.03 4.52
C ALA A 321 -2.32 -14.33 4.54
N ALA A 322 -3.65 -14.25 4.42
CA ALA A 322 -4.50 -15.44 4.37
C ALA A 322 -4.20 -16.30 3.14
N PHE A 323 -4.03 -15.71 1.95
CA PHE A 323 -3.63 -16.48 0.76
C PHE A 323 -2.24 -17.11 0.92
N GLN A 324 -1.26 -16.37 1.44
CA GLN A 324 0.09 -16.89 1.71
C GLN A 324 0.12 -18.05 2.72
N VAL A 325 -0.86 -18.14 3.62
CA VAL A 325 -1.04 -19.28 4.54
C VAL A 325 -1.79 -20.42 3.86
N TRP A 326 -2.90 -20.13 3.16
CA TRP A 326 -3.93 -21.12 2.85
C TRP A 326 -4.04 -21.57 1.39
N GLN A 327 -3.48 -20.85 0.42
CA GLN A 327 -3.66 -21.16 -1.02
C GLN A 327 -3.11 -22.54 -1.39
N ASN A 328 -2.03 -22.98 -0.74
CA ASN A 328 -1.30 -24.22 -1.05
C ASN A 328 -1.44 -25.31 0.04
N VAL A 329 -2.39 -25.16 0.98
CA VAL A 329 -2.62 -26.12 2.07
C VAL A 329 -3.50 -27.27 1.56
N PRO A 330 -3.03 -28.54 1.51
CA PRO A 330 -3.73 -29.60 0.78
C PRO A 330 -5.15 -29.91 1.27
N TYR A 331 -5.45 -29.72 2.56
CA TYR A 331 -6.79 -29.95 3.11
C TYR A 331 -7.71 -28.71 3.01
N MET A 332 -7.20 -27.55 2.58
CA MET A 332 -7.97 -26.34 2.38
C MET A 332 -8.44 -26.26 0.92
N VAL A 333 -9.75 -26.35 0.68
CA VAL A 333 -10.29 -26.28 -0.68
C VAL A 333 -10.70 -24.86 -1.10
N GLY A 334 -10.82 -23.92 -0.17
CA GLY A 334 -10.92 -22.49 -0.48
C GLY A 334 -11.69 -21.67 0.54
N GLY A 335 -12.22 -20.53 0.13
CA GLY A 335 -12.91 -19.60 1.01
C GLY A 335 -13.87 -18.66 0.28
N PHE A 336 -14.90 -18.21 1.00
CA PHE A 336 -15.84 -17.18 0.60
C PHE A 336 -15.55 -15.88 1.35
N TRP A 337 -15.08 -14.87 0.63
CA TRP A 337 -14.74 -13.58 1.23
C TRP A 337 -16.00 -12.81 1.68
N TRP A 338 -16.07 -12.46 2.96
CA TRP A 338 -17.08 -11.55 3.51
C TRP A 338 -16.55 -10.11 3.39
N GLU A 339 -17.19 -9.21 2.65
CA GLU A 339 -18.30 -9.41 1.71
C GLU A 339 -18.13 -8.56 0.46
N TRP A 340 -18.97 -8.83 -0.54
CA TRP A 340 -19.24 -7.92 -1.64
C TRP A 340 -20.67 -7.40 -1.53
N SER A 341 -20.81 -6.10 -1.34
CA SER A 341 -22.10 -5.46 -1.17
C SER A 341 -22.92 -5.50 -2.46
N ILE A 342 -24.24 -5.72 -2.33
CA ILE A 342 -25.20 -5.54 -3.44
C ILE A 342 -25.28 -4.09 -3.94
N ASN A 343 -24.74 -3.12 -3.17
CA ASN A 343 -24.52 -1.75 -3.62
C ASN A 343 -23.12 -1.63 -4.24
N PRO A 344 -22.97 -1.26 -5.52
CA PRO A 344 -21.65 -1.04 -6.16
C PRO A 344 -20.74 -0.05 -5.41
N ASN A 345 -21.33 0.83 -4.60
CA ASN A 345 -20.64 1.88 -3.84
C ASN A 345 -20.61 1.57 -2.32
N GLY A 346 -20.96 0.36 -1.88
CA GLY A 346 -21.00 -0.05 -0.46
C GLY A 346 -19.64 -0.26 0.21
N GLY A 347 -18.58 0.37 -0.29
CA GLY A 347 -17.19 0.20 0.15
C GLY A 347 -16.30 1.32 -0.37
N GLY A 348 -14.98 1.21 -0.19
CA GLY A 348 -14.00 2.25 -0.54
C GLY A 348 -13.50 3.09 0.65
N PRO A 349 -12.83 4.23 0.41
CA PRO A 349 -11.97 4.91 1.39
C PRO A 349 -12.69 5.53 2.60
N THR A 350 -14.02 5.63 2.58
CA THR A 350 -14.85 6.12 3.70
C THR A 350 -15.50 5.00 4.52
N HIS A 351 -15.30 3.73 4.15
CA HIS A 351 -16.03 2.59 4.72
C HIS A 351 -15.13 1.67 5.55
N THR A 352 -15.38 1.56 6.85
CA THR A 352 -14.62 0.72 7.78
C THR A 352 -15.00 -0.77 7.73
N GLY A 353 -16.24 -1.10 7.38
CA GLY A 353 -16.73 -2.48 7.33
C GLY A 353 -16.04 -3.36 6.26
N MET A 354 -16.17 -4.69 6.39
CA MET A 354 -15.46 -5.66 5.56
C MET A 354 -15.70 -5.54 4.05
N ALA A 355 -16.82 -4.93 3.62
CA ALA A 355 -17.21 -4.81 2.22
C ALA A 355 -16.05 -4.36 1.31
N LEU A 356 -15.68 -5.23 0.37
CA LEU A 356 -14.47 -5.15 -0.46
C LEU A 356 -14.64 -4.23 -1.69
N ASN A 357 -15.86 -3.81 -1.99
CA ASN A 357 -16.19 -2.93 -3.11
C ASN A 357 -15.29 -1.68 -3.10
N ASN A 358 -14.59 -1.40 -4.20
CA ASN A 358 -13.75 -0.21 -4.37
C ASN A 358 -12.57 -0.12 -3.37
N LYS A 359 -12.07 -1.26 -2.84
CA LYS A 359 -10.90 -1.34 -1.95
C LYS A 359 -9.75 -2.16 -2.56
N PRO A 360 -8.47 -1.86 -2.26
CA PRO A 360 -7.30 -2.58 -2.81
C PRO A 360 -7.25 -4.07 -2.43
N ALA A 361 -7.90 -4.46 -1.34
CA ALA A 361 -8.11 -5.86 -0.96
C ALA A 361 -8.83 -6.68 -2.07
N ALA A 362 -9.76 -6.08 -2.83
CA ALA A 362 -10.44 -6.74 -3.95
C ALA A 362 -9.48 -7.10 -5.10
N GLN A 363 -8.56 -6.19 -5.45
CA GLN A 363 -7.56 -6.43 -6.50
C GLN A 363 -6.55 -7.51 -6.07
N THR A 364 -6.28 -7.62 -4.77
CA THR A 364 -5.45 -8.69 -4.20
C THR A 364 -6.13 -10.06 -4.37
N ILE A 365 -7.43 -10.16 -4.08
CA ILE A 365 -8.24 -11.38 -4.34
C ILE A 365 -8.24 -11.74 -5.82
N ALA A 366 -8.47 -10.77 -6.72
CA ALA A 366 -8.46 -11.01 -8.16
C ALA A 366 -7.13 -11.59 -8.66
N THR A 367 -6.02 -11.06 -8.14
CA THR A 367 -4.66 -11.52 -8.47
C THR A 367 -4.45 -12.98 -8.02
N TRP A 368 -4.79 -13.32 -6.77
CA TRP A 368 -4.67 -14.68 -6.24
C TRP A 368 -5.62 -15.70 -6.89
N PHE A 369 -6.77 -15.24 -7.41
CA PHE A 369 -7.67 -16.08 -8.20
C PHE A 369 -7.23 -16.26 -9.66
N GLY A 370 -6.07 -15.71 -10.07
CA GLY A 370 -5.55 -15.83 -11.43
C GLY A 370 -6.22 -14.87 -12.43
N GLY A 371 -6.90 -13.83 -11.95
CA GLY A 371 -7.33 -12.68 -12.75
C GLY A 371 -6.13 -11.85 -13.17
N GLY A 372 -5.46 -12.27 -14.25
CA GLY A 372 -4.24 -11.64 -14.76
C GLY A 372 -4.46 -10.26 -15.39
N GLY A 373 -4.58 -9.23 -14.55
CA GLY A 373 -4.67 -7.82 -14.95
C GLY A 373 -6.08 -7.40 -15.39
N GLY A 374 -6.83 -6.75 -14.49
CA GLY A 374 -8.22 -6.35 -14.74
C GLY A 374 -8.93 -5.91 -13.47
N LEU A 375 -9.03 -4.62 -13.16
CA LEU A 375 -8.43 -3.49 -13.87
C LEU A 375 -6.90 -3.47 -13.66
N PRO A 376 -6.08 -3.15 -14.68
CA PRO A 376 -4.87 -2.40 -14.39
C PRO A 376 -5.31 -1.05 -13.83
N ASP A 377 -4.60 -0.54 -12.84
CA ASP A 377 -4.51 0.90 -12.69
C ASP A 377 -3.94 1.45 -14.01
N THR A 378 -4.75 2.23 -14.73
CA THR A 378 -4.37 2.97 -15.94
C THR A 378 -4.53 4.48 -15.74
N SER A 379 -4.70 4.90 -14.49
CA SER A 379 -4.91 6.29 -14.10
C SER A 379 -3.53 6.91 -13.87
N PRO A 380 -3.03 7.79 -14.75
CA PRO A 380 -1.80 8.50 -14.44
C PRO A 380 -2.05 9.45 -13.26
N PRO A 381 -1.16 9.46 -12.23
CA PRO A 381 -1.23 10.43 -11.14
C PRO A 381 -1.41 11.87 -11.63
N SER A 382 -2.12 12.68 -10.85
CA SER A 382 -2.34 14.08 -11.21
C SER A 382 -1.03 14.84 -11.35
N VAL A 383 -0.95 15.70 -12.37
CA VAL A 383 0.27 16.43 -12.73
C VAL A 383 0.76 17.27 -11.54
N PRO A 384 2.04 17.16 -11.12
CA PRO A 384 2.59 17.97 -10.03
C PRO A 384 2.35 19.47 -10.27
N THR A 385 1.73 20.12 -9.28
CA THR A 385 1.40 21.56 -9.31
C THR A 385 2.32 22.37 -8.39
N ASP A 386 2.34 23.68 -8.59
CA ASP A 386 3.16 24.65 -7.84
C ASP A 386 4.63 24.21 -7.71
N LEU A 387 5.21 23.71 -8.81
CA LEU A 387 6.66 23.52 -8.91
C LEU A 387 7.33 24.90 -8.78
N VAL A 388 8.26 25.00 -7.84
CA VAL A 388 9.12 26.15 -7.62
C VAL A 388 10.57 25.69 -7.65
N ALA A 389 11.41 26.41 -8.39
CA ALA A 389 12.85 26.19 -8.47
C ALA A 389 13.58 27.46 -8.02
N VAL A 390 14.52 27.32 -7.07
CA VAL A 390 15.27 28.46 -6.48
C VAL A 390 16.75 28.13 -6.44
N ALA A 391 17.61 29.10 -6.77
CA ALA A 391 19.06 28.99 -6.63
C ALA A 391 19.46 28.71 -5.18
N ASP A 392 20.14 27.59 -4.94
CA ASP A 392 20.70 27.21 -3.63
C ASP A 392 22.22 27.51 -3.65
N GLY A 393 22.53 28.78 -3.91
CA GLY A 393 23.89 29.26 -4.19
C GLY A 393 24.30 29.13 -5.67
N GLN A 394 25.61 28.98 -5.91
CA GLN A 394 26.22 29.01 -7.25
C GLN A 394 26.23 27.65 -7.96
N THR A 395 26.05 26.54 -7.25
CA THR A 395 26.26 25.18 -7.79
C THR A 395 25.14 24.19 -7.46
N ALA A 396 24.01 24.70 -6.98
CA ALA A 396 22.83 23.91 -6.64
C ALA A 396 21.52 24.68 -6.88
N ILE A 397 20.44 23.94 -7.13
CA ILE A 397 19.08 24.47 -7.28
C ILE A 397 18.15 23.57 -6.44
N ARG A 398 17.33 24.19 -5.59
CA ARG A 398 16.30 23.52 -4.80
C ARG A 398 14.96 23.57 -5.52
N LEU A 399 14.31 22.42 -5.58
CA LEU A 399 12.99 22.19 -6.15
C LEU A 399 12.00 21.81 -5.05
N THR A 400 10.79 22.35 -5.11
CA THR A 400 9.65 21.96 -4.26
C THR A 400 8.36 22.00 -5.07
N TRP A 401 7.43 21.08 -4.85
CA TRP A 401 6.13 21.02 -5.53
C TRP A 401 5.02 20.56 -4.57
N ARG A 402 3.75 20.66 -4.98
CA ARG A 402 2.63 20.06 -4.25
C ARG A 402 2.53 18.57 -4.54
N THR A 403 2.11 17.81 -3.53
CA THR A 403 1.83 16.37 -3.63
C THR A 403 0.78 16.10 -4.70
N SER A 404 1.07 15.15 -5.60
CA SER A 404 0.09 14.62 -6.55
C SER A 404 -0.97 13.77 -5.84
N SER A 405 -2.10 13.60 -6.50
CA SER A 405 -3.21 12.73 -6.11
C SER A 405 -3.40 11.63 -7.14
N ASP A 406 -3.95 10.51 -6.72
CA ASP A 406 -4.10 9.30 -7.53
C ASP A 406 -5.35 8.54 -7.07
N ASP A 407 -5.93 7.65 -7.89
CA ASP A 407 -7.06 6.81 -7.46
C ASP A 407 -6.63 5.53 -6.72
N VAL A 408 -5.36 5.10 -6.87
CA VAL A 408 -4.72 4.06 -6.05
C VAL A 408 -3.69 4.66 -5.09
N ARG A 409 -2.48 4.99 -5.55
CA ARG A 409 -1.41 5.63 -4.75
C ARG A 409 -0.22 6.10 -5.59
N VAL A 410 0.07 7.41 -5.55
CA VAL A 410 1.38 7.97 -5.95
C VAL A 410 2.52 7.26 -5.19
N THR A 411 3.49 6.73 -5.91
CA THR A 411 4.63 5.98 -5.37
C THR A 411 5.94 6.78 -5.45
N GLY A 412 6.04 7.75 -6.34
CA GLY A 412 7.13 8.74 -6.31
C GLY A 412 7.07 9.80 -7.40
N TYR A 413 8.16 10.55 -7.50
CA TYR A 413 8.37 11.63 -8.46
C TYR A 413 9.71 11.44 -9.18
N ARG A 414 9.70 11.61 -10.51
CA ARG A 414 10.89 11.63 -11.37
C ARG A 414 11.23 13.08 -11.69
N ILE A 415 12.48 13.47 -11.43
CA ILE A 415 12.99 14.83 -11.63
C ILE A 415 13.63 14.90 -13.01
N LEU A 416 13.17 15.84 -13.84
CA LEU A 416 13.68 16.12 -15.17
C LEU A 416 14.47 17.44 -15.15
N ARG A 417 15.67 17.44 -15.72
CA ARG A 417 16.48 18.63 -16.02
C ARG A 417 16.82 18.64 -17.49
N ASP A 418 16.49 19.74 -18.18
CA ASP A 418 16.73 19.94 -19.61
C ASP A 418 16.20 18.78 -20.49
N GLY A 419 15.10 18.14 -20.04
CA GLY A 419 14.46 16.98 -20.66
C GLY A 419 15.00 15.61 -20.23
N ALA A 420 16.16 15.54 -19.55
CA ALA A 420 16.75 14.29 -19.07
C ALA A 420 16.35 13.99 -17.61
N ALA A 421 16.08 12.72 -17.28
CA ALA A 421 15.79 12.31 -15.90
C ALA A 421 17.08 12.25 -15.07
N ILE A 422 17.14 13.02 -13.98
CA ILE A 422 18.32 13.11 -13.10
C ILE A 422 18.16 12.41 -11.75
N ALA A 423 16.92 12.24 -11.27
CA ALA A 423 16.63 11.63 -9.97
C ALA A 423 15.23 11.02 -9.92
N THR A 424 15.01 10.16 -8.91
CA THR A 424 13.70 9.66 -8.49
C THR A 424 13.62 9.74 -6.97
N VAL A 425 12.52 10.30 -6.43
CA VAL A 425 12.32 10.56 -4.99
C VAL A 425 10.88 10.27 -4.57
N SER A 426 10.66 10.01 -3.28
CA SER A 426 9.32 9.88 -2.68
C SER A 426 8.81 11.19 -2.06
N GLU A 427 9.70 12.07 -1.61
CA GLU A 427 9.38 13.39 -1.06
C GLU A 427 9.03 14.41 -2.14
N THR A 428 8.32 15.48 -1.75
CA THR A 428 7.95 16.61 -2.63
C THR A 428 9.01 17.74 -2.68
N THR A 429 10.27 17.40 -2.39
CA THR A 429 11.43 18.30 -2.38
C THR A 429 12.65 17.58 -2.95
N TYR A 430 13.51 18.31 -3.67
CA TYR A 430 14.79 17.82 -4.16
C TYR A 430 15.81 18.97 -4.26
N THR A 431 17.09 18.69 -4.08
CA THR A 431 18.16 19.67 -4.34
C THR A 431 19.16 19.07 -5.32
N ASP A 432 19.15 19.60 -6.54
CA ASP A 432 20.12 19.30 -7.58
C ASP A 432 21.45 20.02 -7.26
N ARG A 433 22.59 19.40 -7.58
CA ARG A 433 23.92 19.81 -7.11
C ARG A 433 25.00 19.55 -8.15
N ASN A 434 26.15 20.19 -7.96
CA ASN A 434 27.30 20.17 -8.88
C ASN A 434 26.98 20.85 -10.24
N LEU A 435 26.09 21.84 -10.20
CA LEU A 435 25.73 22.69 -11.33
C LEU A 435 26.80 23.75 -11.61
N SER A 436 26.82 24.28 -12.83
CA SER A 436 27.67 25.41 -13.21
C SER A 436 27.08 26.73 -12.71
N PRO A 437 27.89 27.69 -12.22
CA PRO A 437 27.41 29.05 -11.89
C PRO A 437 26.87 29.80 -13.10
N ALA A 438 26.04 30.83 -12.84
CA ALA A 438 25.45 31.70 -13.88
C ALA A 438 24.71 30.95 -15.01
N THR A 439 24.22 29.73 -14.77
CA THR A 439 23.68 28.84 -15.80
C THR A 439 22.20 28.58 -15.53
N THR A 440 21.37 28.82 -16.54
CA THR A 440 19.93 28.51 -16.51
C THR A 440 19.69 27.04 -16.83
N TYR A 441 18.93 26.37 -15.96
CA TYR A 441 18.48 24.99 -16.11
C TYR A 441 16.95 24.94 -16.11
N ARG A 442 16.37 24.05 -16.92
CA ARG A 442 14.92 23.90 -17.06
C ARG A 442 14.44 22.64 -16.35
N TYR A 443 13.59 22.80 -15.35
CA TYR A 443 13.10 21.70 -14.51
C TYR A 443 11.63 21.37 -14.76
N GLN A 444 11.33 20.07 -14.73
CA GLN A 444 9.97 19.51 -14.69
C GLN A 444 9.93 18.31 -13.73
N VAL A 445 8.74 18.00 -13.20
CA VAL A 445 8.51 16.84 -12.34
C VAL A 445 7.38 15.99 -12.93
N VAL A 446 7.56 14.66 -12.89
CA VAL A 446 6.55 13.66 -13.28
C VAL A 446 6.24 12.81 -12.06
N ALA A 447 4.96 12.68 -11.69
CA ALA A 447 4.52 11.71 -10.68
C ALA A 447 4.30 10.33 -11.30
N PHE A 448 4.50 9.26 -10.52
CA PHE A 448 4.24 7.89 -10.93
C PHE A 448 3.75 7.03 -9.75
N ASP A 449 2.96 6.00 -10.07
CA ASP A 449 2.33 5.05 -9.15
C ASP A 449 3.12 3.71 -9.08
N ALA A 450 2.48 2.65 -8.56
CA ALA A 450 3.08 1.31 -8.44
C ALA A 450 2.75 0.35 -9.60
N ALA A 451 1.76 0.67 -10.44
CA ALA A 451 1.42 -0.08 -11.65
C ALA A 451 2.30 0.33 -12.86
N GLY A 452 2.85 1.53 -12.82
CA GLY A 452 3.79 2.08 -13.79
C GLY A 452 3.24 3.20 -14.66
N ASN A 453 2.06 3.78 -14.35
CA ASN A 453 1.60 4.97 -15.05
C ASN A 453 2.45 6.18 -14.63
N ALA A 454 2.33 7.26 -15.40
CA ALA A 454 3.09 8.47 -15.18
C ALA A 454 2.25 9.68 -15.58
N SER A 455 2.29 10.72 -14.75
CA SER A 455 1.68 12.00 -15.07
C SER A 455 2.30 12.59 -16.34
N ALA A 456 1.58 13.48 -17.02
CA ALA A 456 2.26 14.44 -17.88
C ALA A 456 3.28 15.24 -17.03
N PRO A 457 4.42 15.69 -17.60
CA PRO A 457 5.34 16.55 -16.89
C PRO A 457 4.66 17.84 -16.41
N SER A 458 5.06 18.32 -15.23
CA SER A 458 4.64 19.62 -14.70
C SER A 458 4.88 20.76 -15.68
N ALA A 459 4.24 21.91 -15.43
CA ALA A 459 4.67 23.16 -16.06
C ALA A 459 6.19 23.34 -15.83
N PRO A 460 6.97 23.68 -16.89
CA PRO A 460 8.41 23.84 -16.76
C PRO A 460 8.77 25.13 -16.03
N VAL A 461 9.77 25.05 -15.16
CA VAL A 461 10.33 26.20 -14.45
C VAL A 461 11.80 26.33 -14.81
N ASP A 462 12.17 27.50 -15.33
CA ASP A 462 13.57 27.87 -15.57
C ASP A 462 14.15 28.50 -14.30
N ALA A 463 15.29 28.00 -13.84
CA ALA A 463 16.04 28.60 -12.74
C ALA A 463 17.52 28.72 -13.11
N ALA A 464 18.07 29.92 -12.93
CA ALA A 464 19.51 30.13 -13.01
C ALA A 464 20.14 29.81 -11.65
N THR A 465 21.27 29.10 -11.66
CA THR A 465 22.19 29.12 -10.51
C THR A 465 22.61 30.57 -10.25
N ALA A 466 22.94 30.89 -8.99
CA ALA A 466 23.43 32.24 -8.69
C ALA A 466 24.65 32.54 -9.57
N GLY A 467 24.67 33.73 -10.16
CA GLY A 467 25.81 34.17 -10.95
C GLY A 467 27.08 34.08 -10.11
N ALA A 468 28.19 33.62 -10.71
CA ALA A 468 29.49 34.00 -10.20
C ALA A 468 29.53 35.53 -10.28
N THR A 469 29.48 36.21 -9.13
CA THR A 469 29.47 37.68 -9.08
C THR A 469 30.77 38.14 -9.73
N ALA A 470 30.67 38.67 -10.96
CA ALA A 470 31.81 39.21 -11.68
C ALA A 470 32.47 40.24 -10.75
N PRO A 471 33.68 39.96 -10.22
CA PRO A 471 34.11 40.67 -9.03
C PRO A 471 34.26 42.17 -9.33
N VAL A 472 34.00 43.03 -8.35
CA VAL A 472 33.93 44.48 -8.54
C VAL A 472 35.29 45.06 -8.95
N ARG A 473 35.40 45.50 -10.21
CA ARG A 473 36.59 46.17 -10.75
C ARG A 473 36.83 47.49 -9.99
N TYR A 474 38.10 47.79 -9.67
CA TYR A 474 38.48 48.97 -8.90
C TYR A 474 39.06 50.04 -9.81
N SER A 475 38.39 51.18 -9.90
CA SER A 475 38.91 52.40 -10.54
C SER A 475 38.78 53.63 -9.63
N PHE A 476 38.55 53.44 -8.33
CA PHE A 476 38.74 54.43 -7.25
C PHE A 476 37.99 55.77 -7.35
N GLU A 477 37.09 55.91 -8.34
CA GLU A 477 36.21 57.07 -8.51
C GLU A 477 35.34 57.29 -7.26
N SER A 478 34.89 56.21 -6.60
CA SER A 478 33.99 56.30 -5.44
C SER A 478 34.72 56.48 -4.10
N GLY A 479 35.97 56.04 -3.99
CA GLY A 479 36.75 56.11 -2.74
C GLY A 479 37.89 55.11 -2.70
N THR A 480 38.34 54.75 -1.49
CA THR A 480 39.34 53.69 -1.27
C THR A 480 38.75 52.28 -1.32
N GLU A 481 37.45 52.13 -1.59
CA GLU A 481 36.78 50.91 -2.05
C GLU A 481 37.12 49.63 -1.24
N GLY A 482 37.22 49.77 0.09
CA GLY A 482 37.46 48.64 1.01
C GLY A 482 38.93 48.17 1.11
N TRP A 483 39.88 48.89 0.53
CA TRP A 483 41.30 48.56 0.61
C TRP A 483 41.84 48.63 2.04
N LEU A 484 42.59 47.60 2.42
CA LEU A 484 43.25 47.44 3.71
C LEU A 484 44.77 47.47 3.53
N VAL A 485 45.43 48.31 4.33
CA VAL A 485 46.85 48.19 4.67
C VAL A 485 46.96 47.37 5.95
N SER A 486 47.98 46.50 6.02
CA SER A 486 48.17 45.60 7.16
C SER A 486 49.51 45.79 7.90
N GLU A 487 50.30 46.81 7.55
CA GLU A 487 51.50 47.24 8.31
C GLU A 487 51.56 48.76 8.49
N ARG A 488 52.13 49.20 9.63
CA ARG A 488 51.95 50.55 10.20
C ARG A 488 52.70 51.70 9.49
N CYS A 489 53.20 51.47 8.27
CA CYS A 489 54.06 52.41 7.53
C CYS A 489 53.49 52.83 6.17
N VAL A 490 52.19 52.57 5.91
CA VAL A 490 51.52 53.02 4.68
C VAL A 490 50.20 53.73 5.00
N ASN A 491 50.02 54.92 4.44
CA ASN A 491 48.75 55.67 4.47
C ASN A 491 48.08 55.60 3.07
N ILE A 492 46.74 55.58 3.03
CA ILE A 492 45.96 55.45 1.79
C ILE A 492 44.88 56.52 1.64
N TRP A 493 44.69 57.02 0.42
CA TRP A 493 43.58 57.91 0.04
C TRP A 493 43.38 57.93 -1.48
N THR A 494 42.31 58.58 -1.95
CA THR A 494 42.11 58.80 -3.40
C THR A 494 42.86 60.04 -3.89
N SER A 495 43.72 59.87 -4.89
CA SER A 495 44.44 60.96 -5.57
C SER A 495 43.73 61.32 -6.86
N GLY A 496 43.25 62.57 -6.95
CA GLY A 496 42.83 63.17 -8.23
C GLY A 496 43.96 63.83 -9.01
N SER A 497 45.22 63.67 -8.57
CA SER A 497 46.40 64.32 -9.19
C SER A 497 47.14 63.44 -10.19
N ILE A 498 46.87 62.12 -10.14
CA ILE A 498 47.47 61.07 -10.95
C ILE A 498 46.37 60.02 -11.07
N ALA A 499 45.98 59.66 -12.30
CA ALA A 499 45.02 58.61 -12.61
C ALA A 499 45.45 57.90 -13.92
N HIS A 500 45.08 56.64 -14.07
CA HIS A 500 45.24 55.85 -15.28
C HIS A 500 43.95 55.90 -16.11
N ALA A 501 42.81 55.76 -15.44
CA ALA A 501 41.47 55.92 -16.00
C ALA A 501 40.62 56.83 -15.10
N GLY A 502 39.57 57.46 -15.65
CA GLY A 502 38.67 58.30 -14.86
C GLY A 502 39.32 59.60 -14.36
N ARG A 503 39.12 59.89 -13.07
CA ARG A 503 39.48 61.14 -12.37
C ARG A 503 40.28 60.89 -11.10
N ARG A 504 40.38 59.65 -10.60
CA ARG A 504 40.99 59.28 -9.32
C ARG A 504 41.75 57.96 -9.42
N SER A 505 42.77 57.81 -8.57
CA SER A 505 43.42 56.52 -8.29
C SER A 505 43.63 56.34 -6.79
N LEU A 506 43.99 55.13 -6.35
CA LEU A 506 44.40 54.85 -4.97
C LEU A 506 45.86 55.28 -4.77
N ALA A 507 46.09 56.37 -4.03
CA ALA A 507 47.42 56.76 -3.60
C ALA A 507 47.82 55.99 -2.33
N LEU A 508 49.01 55.40 -2.37
CA LEU A 508 49.69 54.72 -1.28
C LEU A 508 50.96 55.52 -0.96
N TYR A 509 51.03 56.10 0.24
CA TYR A 509 52.28 56.66 0.74
C TYR A 509 53.08 55.55 1.41
N LEU A 510 54.20 55.13 0.82
CA LEU A 510 55.14 54.21 1.43
C LEU A 510 56.09 55.01 2.34
N ASP A 511 56.28 54.61 3.60
CA ASP A 511 57.39 55.09 4.44
C ASP A 511 58.46 54.01 4.64
N ARG A 512 59.73 54.38 4.39
CA ARG A 512 60.96 53.62 4.65
C ARG A 512 60.90 52.14 4.27
N THR A 513 60.20 51.84 3.18
CA THR A 513 60.07 50.48 2.64
C THR A 513 61.44 49.98 2.19
N ALA A 514 61.82 48.81 2.66
CA ALA A 514 63.12 48.17 2.40
C ALA A 514 62.94 46.68 2.06
N SER A 515 63.97 46.05 1.50
CA SER A 515 63.89 44.64 1.03
C SER A 515 63.50 43.61 2.11
N THR A 516 63.59 43.95 3.40
CA THR A 516 63.24 43.06 4.53
C THR A 516 61.82 43.27 5.08
N THR A 517 61.16 44.37 4.72
CA THR A 517 59.85 44.76 5.26
C THR A 517 59.00 45.33 4.11
N PRO A 518 58.37 44.44 3.32
CA PRO A 518 57.69 44.85 2.09
C PRO A 518 56.28 45.38 2.40
N GLY A 519 56.00 46.64 2.10
CA GLY A 519 54.66 47.20 2.24
C GLY A 519 53.66 46.50 1.32
N TYR A 520 52.48 46.15 1.85
CA TYR A 520 51.41 45.53 1.07
C TYR A 520 50.05 46.17 1.35
N ALA A 521 49.25 46.26 0.30
CA ALA A 521 47.87 46.74 0.33
C ALA A 521 47.01 45.74 -0.45
N ALA A 522 45.81 45.45 0.04
CA ALA A 522 44.91 44.47 -0.55
C ALA A 522 43.44 44.79 -0.32
N VAL A 523 42.60 44.20 -1.15
CA VAL A 523 41.15 44.30 -1.08
C VAL A 523 40.50 42.94 -1.28
N GLN A 524 39.32 42.79 -0.71
CA GLN A 524 38.45 41.62 -0.87
C GLN A 524 37.31 42.01 -1.82
N PRO A 525 37.34 41.59 -3.11
CA PRO A 525 36.27 41.92 -4.04
C PRO A 525 34.94 41.28 -3.65
N ALA A 526 33.83 41.95 -3.99
CA ALA A 526 32.50 41.38 -3.87
C ALA A 526 32.26 40.37 -5.01
N GLY A 527 32.68 39.13 -4.76
CA GLY A 527 32.72 38.02 -5.71
C GLY A 527 33.87 37.07 -5.35
N THR A 528 34.19 36.14 -6.25
CA THR A 528 35.34 35.24 -6.07
C THR A 528 36.03 35.01 -7.41
N LEU A 529 37.36 35.09 -7.41
CA LEU A 529 38.17 34.92 -8.61
C LEU A 529 38.39 33.42 -8.87
N LEU A 530 37.95 32.95 -10.04
CA LEU A 530 38.00 31.54 -10.41
C LEU A 530 39.36 31.13 -11.01
N PRO A 531 39.74 29.84 -10.96
CA PRO A 531 40.87 29.30 -11.72
C PRO A 531 40.82 29.73 -13.20
N GLY A 532 41.96 30.14 -13.75
CA GLY A 532 42.08 30.68 -15.11
C GLY A 532 41.87 32.21 -15.24
N ALA A 533 41.29 32.88 -14.24
CA ALA A 533 41.12 34.34 -14.28
C ALA A 533 42.47 35.08 -14.28
N THR A 534 42.53 36.20 -14.99
CA THR A 534 43.76 37.02 -15.13
C THR A 534 43.53 38.43 -14.61
N VAL A 535 44.09 38.71 -13.43
CA VAL A 535 44.01 40.01 -12.77
C VAL A 535 45.12 40.92 -13.28
N THR A 536 44.80 42.15 -13.68
CA THR A 536 45.77 43.21 -14.01
C THR A 536 45.51 44.45 -13.15
N LEU A 537 46.58 45.05 -12.63
CA LEU A 537 46.58 46.32 -11.90
C LEU A 537 47.49 47.32 -12.64
N HIS A 538 47.10 48.59 -12.77
CA HIS A 538 48.00 49.64 -13.24
C HIS A 538 48.65 50.35 -12.06
N VAL A 539 49.96 50.62 -12.15
CA VAL A 539 50.79 51.16 -11.04
C VAL A 539 51.66 52.30 -11.52
N TYR A 540 51.73 53.40 -10.75
CA TYR A 540 52.50 54.60 -11.07
C TYR A 540 53.39 55.03 -9.91
N LEU A 541 54.70 55.10 -10.14
CA LEU A 541 55.65 55.62 -9.15
C LEU A 541 55.78 57.15 -9.28
N LYS A 542 55.22 57.90 -8.34
CA LYS A 542 55.29 59.38 -8.30
C LYS A 542 56.54 59.83 -7.54
N ALA A 543 57.70 59.34 -7.99
CA ALA A 543 59.04 59.66 -7.49
C ALA A 543 60.11 59.26 -8.53
N GLU A 544 61.29 59.87 -8.46
CA GLU A 544 62.44 59.59 -9.35
C GLU A 544 63.21 58.29 -9.00
N ALA A 545 62.72 57.51 -8.03
CA ALA A 545 63.42 56.36 -7.45
C ALA A 545 63.42 55.13 -8.39
N THR A 546 64.55 54.86 -9.04
CA THR A 546 64.72 53.72 -9.98
C THR A 546 64.82 52.34 -9.33
N ASN A 547 64.73 52.24 -7.99
CA ASN A 547 64.98 51.02 -7.24
C ASN A 547 63.74 50.36 -6.60
N VAL A 548 62.55 50.94 -6.80
CA VAL A 548 61.28 50.41 -6.28
C VAL A 548 60.78 49.27 -7.17
N ARG A 549 60.30 48.18 -6.56
CA ARG A 549 59.76 47.00 -7.23
C ARG A 549 58.38 46.65 -6.68
N ALA A 550 57.47 46.29 -7.57
CA ALA A 550 56.11 45.90 -7.25
C ALA A 550 55.83 44.45 -7.71
N MET A 551 54.88 43.78 -7.07
CA MET A 551 54.48 42.42 -7.39
C MET A 551 52.99 42.23 -7.09
N PRO A 552 52.15 41.83 -8.07
CA PRO A 552 50.73 41.59 -7.86
C PRO A 552 50.54 40.22 -7.17
N TYR A 553 49.47 40.09 -6.39
CA TYR A 553 49.14 38.81 -5.74
C TYR A 553 47.63 38.62 -5.56
N VAL A 554 47.24 37.36 -5.37
CA VAL A 554 45.90 36.96 -4.91
C VAL A 554 46.01 35.97 -3.75
N GLN A 555 44.94 35.83 -2.96
CA GLN A 555 44.89 34.87 -1.85
C GLN A 555 43.56 34.12 -1.77
N ASP A 556 43.60 32.89 -1.26
CA ASP A 556 42.41 32.14 -0.85
C ASP A 556 41.86 32.60 0.51
N ALA A 557 40.82 31.93 1.02
CA ALA A 557 40.27 32.19 2.35
C ALA A 557 41.24 31.88 3.51
N ASN A 558 42.21 30.99 3.29
CA ASN A 558 43.22 30.58 4.28
C ASN A 558 44.46 31.48 4.29
N ARG A 559 44.50 32.51 3.43
CA ARG A 559 45.64 33.41 3.16
C ARG A 559 46.83 32.75 2.45
N SER A 560 46.64 31.60 1.79
CA SER A 560 47.61 31.05 0.85
C SER A 560 47.90 32.07 -0.25
N TRP A 561 49.16 32.28 -0.61
CA TRP A 561 49.56 33.31 -1.58
C TRP A 561 49.81 32.71 -2.97
N LEU A 562 49.23 33.32 -4.00
CA LEU A 562 49.71 33.21 -5.38
C LEU A 562 50.24 34.58 -5.80
N THR A 563 51.46 34.64 -6.35
CA THR A 563 52.14 35.88 -6.72
C THR A 563 52.49 35.91 -8.20
N GLY A 564 52.29 37.05 -8.86
CA GLY A 564 52.75 37.30 -10.23
C GLY A 564 54.23 37.69 -10.30
N PRO A 565 54.72 38.10 -11.48
CA PRO A 565 56.11 38.55 -11.65
C PRO A 565 56.39 39.82 -10.83
N ARG A 566 57.59 39.89 -10.26
CA ARG A 566 58.10 41.09 -9.58
C ARG A 566 58.76 42.01 -10.61
N VAL A 567 58.24 43.23 -10.75
CA VAL A 567 58.63 44.22 -11.78
C VAL A 567 59.27 45.43 -11.11
N THR A 568 60.39 45.92 -11.64
CA THR A 568 60.96 47.22 -11.24
C THR A 568 60.15 48.34 -11.86
N LEU A 569 59.74 49.33 -11.07
CA LEU A 569 58.93 50.44 -11.54
C LEU A 569 59.82 51.52 -12.19
N THR A 570 59.50 51.90 -13.42
CA THR A 570 60.03 53.11 -14.05
C THR A 570 59.43 54.35 -13.36
N PRO A 571 60.26 55.32 -12.94
CA PRO A 571 59.77 56.62 -12.46
C PRO A 571 58.75 57.29 -13.38
N MET A 572 57.72 57.89 -12.79
CA MET A 572 56.76 58.77 -13.45
C MET A 572 55.97 58.15 -14.62
N GLN A 573 55.90 56.81 -14.70
CA GLN A 573 55.21 56.06 -15.75
C GLN A 573 54.17 55.09 -15.16
N TRP A 574 53.04 54.89 -15.87
CA TRP A 574 52.08 53.81 -15.59
C TRP A 574 52.58 52.46 -16.12
N ILE A 575 52.56 51.43 -15.28
CA ILE A 575 53.01 50.07 -15.59
C ILE A 575 51.91 49.07 -15.24
N PRO A 576 51.48 48.19 -16.18
CA PRO A 576 50.56 47.09 -15.87
C PRO A 576 51.29 45.94 -15.16
N LEU A 577 50.69 45.43 -14.10
CA LEU A 577 51.13 44.23 -13.38
C LEU A 577 50.04 43.17 -13.45
N THR A 578 50.36 42.00 -14.02
CA THR A 578 49.38 40.94 -14.31
C THR A 578 49.69 39.65 -13.55
N ILE A 579 48.65 38.96 -13.10
CA ILE A 579 48.70 37.63 -12.47
C ILE A 579 47.55 36.76 -12.97
N THR A 580 47.86 35.58 -13.48
CA THR A 580 46.86 34.58 -13.90
C THR A 580 46.78 33.47 -12.85
N ILE A 581 45.56 33.13 -12.43
CA ILE A 581 45.31 32.03 -11.49
C ILE A 581 45.44 30.70 -12.25
N PRO A 582 46.28 29.75 -11.81
CA PRO A 582 46.38 28.43 -12.44
C PRO A 582 45.01 27.74 -12.50
N ALA A 583 44.71 27.08 -13.62
CA ALA A 583 43.50 26.27 -13.79
C ALA A 583 43.39 25.12 -12.77
N THR A 584 44.51 24.76 -12.13
CA THR A 584 44.64 23.72 -11.09
C THR A 584 44.49 24.26 -9.65
N ALA A 585 44.15 25.53 -9.45
CA ALA A 585 43.98 26.10 -8.11
C ALA A 585 42.76 25.47 -7.38
N ALA A 586 43.03 24.83 -6.24
CA ALA A 586 42.04 24.02 -5.51
C ALA A 586 40.97 24.82 -4.73
N ALA A 587 41.06 26.15 -4.72
CA ALA A 587 40.09 27.05 -4.09
C ALA A 587 39.96 28.34 -4.93
N PRO A 588 38.79 28.99 -4.94
CA PRO A 588 38.65 30.29 -5.57
C PRO A 588 39.32 31.38 -4.70
N MET A 589 39.87 32.42 -5.35
CA MET A 589 40.64 33.46 -4.66
C MET A 589 39.74 34.61 -4.18
N HIS A 590 39.90 34.99 -2.92
CA HIS A 590 39.07 35.96 -2.20
C HIS A 590 39.71 37.33 -2.00
N ARG A 591 40.98 37.51 -2.37
CA ARG A 591 41.70 38.79 -2.24
C ARG A 591 42.55 39.10 -3.46
N VAL A 592 42.65 40.38 -3.78
CA VAL A 592 43.62 40.95 -4.73
C VAL A 592 44.49 41.93 -3.96
N GLY A 593 45.79 41.95 -4.23
CA GLY A 593 46.69 42.90 -3.61
C GLY A 593 47.98 43.13 -4.38
N ILE A 594 48.79 44.02 -3.83
CA ILE A 594 50.09 44.41 -4.36
C ILE A 594 51.11 44.51 -3.23
N GLN A 595 52.31 43.98 -3.48
CA GLN A 595 53.44 44.04 -2.58
C GLN A 595 54.55 44.92 -3.18
N PHE A 596 55.13 45.80 -2.37
CA PHE A 596 56.23 46.69 -2.72
C PHE A 596 57.52 46.31 -1.98
N SER A 597 58.65 46.53 -2.63
CA SER A 597 60.00 46.29 -2.11
C SER A 597 61.00 47.22 -2.78
N THR A 598 62.20 47.36 -2.24
CA THR A 598 63.30 48.09 -2.89
C THR A 598 64.51 47.19 -3.08
N SER A 599 65.32 47.47 -4.10
CA SER A 599 66.70 46.96 -4.18
C SER A 599 67.68 48.02 -3.67
N GLY A 600 68.43 47.70 -2.61
CA GLY A 600 69.36 48.63 -1.97
C GLY A 600 68.67 49.52 -0.92
N ALA A 601 68.73 50.84 -1.12
CA ALA A 601 68.25 51.82 -0.14
C ALA A 601 66.73 51.73 0.14
N ALA A 602 66.33 52.17 1.33
CA ALA A 602 64.94 52.32 1.71
C ALA A 602 64.27 53.48 0.94
N PHE A 603 62.97 53.36 0.67
CA PHE A 603 62.17 54.34 -0.05
C PHE A 603 61.04 54.90 0.82
N SER A 604 60.89 56.23 0.85
CA SER A 604 59.66 56.90 1.26
C SER A 604 59.12 57.72 0.08
N GLY A 605 57.82 57.61 -0.22
CA GLY A 605 57.21 58.29 -1.36
C GLY A 605 55.93 57.64 -1.87
N TYR A 606 55.41 58.17 -2.97
CA TYR A 606 54.07 57.85 -3.47
C TYR A 606 54.06 56.81 -4.59
N VAL A 607 53.26 55.77 -4.41
CA VAL A 607 52.81 54.88 -5.49
C VAL A 607 51.30 55.06 -5.65
N ASN A 608 50.81 55.14 -6.88
CA ASN A 608 49.38 55.17 -7.18
C ASN A 608 49.00 53.85 -7.85
N VAL A 609 47.83 53.31 -7.54
CA VAL A 609 47.30 52.06 -8.11
C VAL A 609 45.91 52.35 -8.68
N ASP A 610 45.64 51.86 -9.88
CA ASP A 610 44.41 52.16 -10.62
C ASP A 610 44.00 51.06 -11.59
N ASP A 611 42.78 51.18 -12.13
CA ASP A 611 42.20 50.41 -13.22
C ASP A 611 42.44 48.90 -13.10
N ILE A 612 42.00 48.34 -11.97
CA ILE A 612 42.16 46.93 -11.64
C ILE A 612 41.06 46.11 -12.28
N ARG A 613 41.46 45.17 -13.13
CA ARG A 613 40.57 44.38 -13.99
C ARG A 613 40.87 42.88 -13.92
N TRP A 614 39.85 42.12 -14.27
CA TRP A 614 39.78 40.68 -14.57
C TRP A 614 38.54 40.46 -15.43
#